data_AF-A0A7V4G9P7-F1
#
_entry.id   AF-A0A7V4G9P7-F1
#
_cell.length_a   1.000
_cell.length_b   1.000
_cell.length_c   1.000
_cell.angle_alpha   90.00
_cell.angle_beta   90.00
_cell.angle_gamma   90.00
#
_symmetry.space_group_name_H-M   'P 1'
#
loop_
_entity.id
_entity.type
_entity.pdbx_description
1 polymer ?
#
loop_
_entity_poly.entity_id
_entity_poly.type
_entity_poly.pdbx_seq_one_letter_code
_entity_poly.pdbx_strand_id
1 'polypeptide(L)'
;MKDLSNIPGDSFSSFHAADKATGDPLIRVMALHALAYCERLFYLEEVEEIRRADANVYDGRRLHEELQKDEEAVTLELASEALGLKGKLDAVRRRS
;
A
#
# COMPACT_ATOMS: atom_id res chain seq x y z
N MET A 1 27.17 6.50 -14.43
CA MET A 1 25.96 7.05 -13.78
C MET A 1 24.78 6.66 -14.63
N LYS A 2 23.92 5.75 -14.16
CA LYS A 2 22.67 5.41 -14.87
C LYS A 2 21.62 6.41 -14.42
N ASP A 3 21.07 7.11 -15.40
CA ASP A 3 19.97 8.05 -15.28
C ASP A 3 18.73 7.30 -14.74
N LEU A 4 18.23 7.72 -13.57
CA LEU A 4 17.13 7.07 -12.82
C LEU A 4 15.76 7.72 -13.10
N SER A 5 15.68 8.55 -14.13
CA SER A 5 14.51 9.42 -14.38
C SER A 5 13.27 8.71 -14.95
N ASN A 6 13.22 7.38 -15.07
CA ASN A 6 12.01 6.73 -15.59
C ASN A 6 11.81 5.25 -15.17
N ILE A 7 11.83 4.98 -13.87
CA ILE A 7 11.14 3.79 -13.36
C ILE A 7 9.78 4.32 -12.85
N PRO A 8 8.63 3.90 -13.41
CA PRO A 8 7.36 4.11 -12.72
C PRO A 8 7.48 3.29 -11.44
N GLY A 9 7.91 3.97 -10.38
CA GLY A 9 8.21 3.35 -9.11
C GLY A 9 6.96 2.67 -8.64
N ASP A 10 6.99 1.34 -8.64
CA ASP A 10 5.95 0.52 -8.06
C ASP A 10 5.70 1.11 -6.66
N SER A 11 4.44 1.50 -6.39
CA SER A 11 4.03 2.27 -5.21
C SER A 11 4.21 1.52 -3.88
N PHE A 12 4.92 0.39 -3.91
CA PHE A 12 5.22 -0.47 -2.78
C PHE A 12 6.55 -0.14 -2.11
N SER A 13 7.42 0.64 -2.76
CA SER A 13 8.72 1.02 -2.18
C SER A 13 8.63 2.03 -1.02
N SER A 14 7.45 2.62 -0.76
CA SER A 14 7.30 3.72 0.20
C SER A 14 7.20 3.30 1.67
N PHE A 15 6.88 2.04 1.97
CA PHE A 15 6.66 1.57 3.35
C PHE A 15 7.91 1.53 4.24
N HIS A 16 9.10 1.84 3.71
CA HIS A 16 10.37 1.71 4.42
C HIS A 16 10.49 2.65 5.63
N ALA A 17 9.80 3.80 5.62
CA ALA A 17 9.78 4.71 6.76
C ALA A 17 8.93 4.18 7.93
N ALA A 18 7.81 3.50 7.63
CA ALA A 18 6.94 2.87 8.61
C ALA A 18 7.62 1.70 9.32
N ASP A 19 8.40 0.89 8.58
CA ASP A 19 9.15 -0.24 9.14
C ASP A 19 10.28 0.17 10.07
N LYS A 20 10.86 1.37 9.90
CA LYS A 20 11.94 1.85 10.80
C LYS A 20 11.44 2.27 12.17
N ALA A 21 10.14 2.49 12.34
CA ALA A 21 9.57 2.85 13.63
C ALA A 21 9.50 1.64 14.58
N THR A 22 9.52 0.41 14.04
CA THR A 22 9.20 -0.82 14.75
C THR A 22 10.36 -1.81 14.68
N GLY A 23 10.58 -2.61 15.74
CA GLY A 23 11.68 -3.59 15.78
C GLY A 23 11.51 -4.76 14.79
N ASP A 24 10.27 -5.07 14.44
CA ASP A 24 9.88 -6.14 13.52
C ASP A 24 9.13 -5.57 12.30
N PRO A 25 9.22 -6.24 11.12
CA PRO A 25 8.50 -5.80 9.92
C PRO A 25 6.98 -5.92 10.13
N LEU A 26 6.25 -4.83 9.86
CA LEU A 26 4.78 -4.82 9.95
C LEU A 26 4.13 -5.36 8.67
N ILE A 27 2.96 -5.95 8.83
CA ILE A 27 2.14 -6.47 7.72
C ILE A 27 1.43 -5.33 6.99
N ARG A 28 1.43 -5.36 5.66
CA ARG A 28 0.67 -4.38 4.87
C ARG A 28 -0.83 -4.58 5.06
N VAL A 29 -1.58 -3.49 5.28
CA VAL A 29 -3.04 -3.54 5.53
C VAL A 29 -3.81 -4.26 4.42
N MET A 30 -3.36 -4.18 3.16
CA MET A 30 -3.96 -4.91 2.04
C MET A 30 -3.89 -6.44 2.19
N ALA A 31 -2.90 -6.96 2.92
CA ALA A 31 -2.74 -8.39 3.17
C ALA A 31 -3.86 -8.98 4.03
N LEU A 32 -4.59 -8.14 4.79
CA LEU A 32 -5.73 -8.58 5.58
C LEU A 32 -6.83 -9.21 4.71
N HIS A 33 -7.03 -8.68 3.49
CA HIS A 33 -7.96 -9.27 2.55
C HIS A 33 -7.51 -10.67 2.11
N ALA A 34 -6.23 -10.81 1.75
CA ALA A 34 -5.66 -12.11 1.38
C ALA A 34 -5.75 -13.12 2.53
N LEU A 35 -5.45 -12.70 3.76
CA LEU A 35 -5.52 -13.53 4.96
C LEU A 35 -6.95 -14.01 5.25
N ALA A 36 -7.93 -13.11 5.18
CA ALA A 36 -9.33 -13.44 5.38
C ALA A 36 -9.91 -14.33 4.27
N TYR A 37 -9.40 -14.19 3.05
CA TYR A 37 -9.84 -14.99 1.90
C TYR A 37 -9.21 -16.38 1.88
N CYS A 38 -7.88 -16.47 1.94
CA CYS A 38 -7.13 -17.73 1.91
C CYS A 38 -5.69 -17.55 2.40
N GLU A 39 -5.29 -18.33 3.42
CA GLU A 39 -3.92 -18.32 3.96
C GLU A 39 -2.83 -18.57 2.89
N ARG A 40 -3.13 -19.40 1.87
CA ARG A 40 -2.19 -19.64 0.76
C ARG A 40 -2.01 -18.40 -0.12
N LEU A 41 -3.07 -17.62 -0.33
CA LEU A 41 -2.99 -16.36 -1.07
C LEU A 41 -2.18 -15.35 -0.26
N PHE A 42 -2.42 -15.25 1.04
CA PHE A 42 -1.61 -14.42 1.94
C PHE A 42 -0.12 -14.77 1.87
N TYR A 43 0.22 -16.06 1.93
CA TYR A 43 1.60 -16.51 1.81
C TYR A 43 2.23 -16.04 0.49
N LEU A 44 1.53 -16.21 -0.64
CA LEU A 44 2.06 -15.78 -1.94
C LEU A 44 2.21 -14.25 -2.03
N GLU A 45 1.22 -13.48 -1.59
CA GLU A 45 1.20 -12.03 -1.81
C GLU A 45 1.98 -11.21 -0.78
N GLU A 46 1.97 -11.63 0.49
CA GLU A 46 2.60 -10.92 1.60
C GLU A 46 3.97 -11.47 1.96
N VAL A 47 4.12 -12.80 2.01
CA VAL A 47 5.37 -13.44 2.43
C VAL A 47 6.34 -13.60 1.24
N GLU A 48 5.87 -14.14 0.13
CA GLU A 48 6.69 -14.32 -1.10
C GLU A 48 6.66 -13.11 -2.03
N GLU A 49 5.80 -12.12 -1.75
CA GLU A 49 5.61 -10.91 -2.56
C GLU A 49 5.24 -11.15 -4.04
N ILE A 50 4.65 -12.30 -4.34
CA ILE A 50 4.13 -12.67 -5.66
C ILE A 50 2.69 -12.16 -5.80
N ARG A 51 2.51 -11.07 -6.55
CA ARG A 51 1.20 -10.43 -6.75
C ARG A 51 0.85 -10.37 -8.23
N ARG A 52 -0.40 -10.67 -8.57
CA ARG A 52 -0.91 -10.56 -9.95
C ARG A 52 -2.12 -9.65 -9.98
N ALA A 53 -1.97 -8.48 -10.62
CA ALA A 53 -3.09 -7.58 -10.86
C ALA A 53 -3.98 -8.14 -11.99
N ASP A 54 -5.29 -8.05 -11.80
CA ASP A 54 -6.31 -8.30 -12.82
C ASP A 54 -6.90 -6.98 -13.34
N ALA A 55 -7.87 -7.08 -14.26
CA ALA A 55 -8.55 -5.90 -14.82
C ALA A 55 -9.21 -5.02 -13.75
N ASN A 56 -9.83 -5.62 -12.72
CA ASN A 56 -10.49 -4.88 -11.65
C ASN A 56 -9.50 -4.05 -10.84
N VAL A 57 -8.29 -4.59 -10.59
CA VAL A 57 -7.21 -3.86 -9.92
C VAL A 57 -6.78 -2.64 -10.76
N TYR A 58 -6.63 -2.79 -12.07
CA TYR A 58 -6.28 -1.67 -12.95
C TYR A 58 -7.37 -0.60 -13.01
N ASP A 59 -8.63 -1.02 -13.13
CA ASP A 59 -9.78 -0.10 -13.13
C ASP A 59 -9.89 0.68 -11.82
N GLY A 60 -9.67 0.00 -10.68
CA GLY A 60 -9.63 0.63 -9.37
C GLY A 60 -8.53 1.68 -9.25
N ARG A 61 -7.30 1.38 -9.70
CA ARG A 61 -6.18 2.34 -9.67
C ARG A 61 -6.49 3.60 -10.46
N ARG A 62 -7.03 3.44 -11.68
CA ARG A 62 -7.43 4.57 -12.53
C ARG A 62 -8.49 5.42 -11.85
N LEU A 63 -9.51 4.80 -11.25
CA LEU A 63 -10.55 5.52 -10.51
C LEU A 63 -9.97 6.30 -9.32
N HIS A 64 -9.05 5.72 -8.55
CA HIS A 64 -8.39 6.41 -7.43
C HIS A 64 -7.62 7.66 -7.91
N GLU A 65 -6.91 7.58 -9.03
CA GLU A 65 -6.21 8.74 -9.62
C GLU A 65 -7.17 9.82 -10.13
N GLU A 66 -8.31 9.43 -10.69
CA GLU A 66 -9.35 10.36 -11.14
C GLU A 66 -9.97 11.11 -9.96
N LEU A 67 -10.31 10.41 -8.88
CA LEU A 67 -10.91 11.02 -7.67
C LEU A 67 -9.93 11.94 -6.91
N GLN A 68 -8.63 11.62 -6.89
CA GLN A 68 -7.63 12.48 -6.22
C GLN A 68 -7.47 13.86 -6.87
N LYS A 69 -7.89 14.06 -8.12
CA LYS A 69 -7.79 15.37 -8.79
C LYS A 69 -8.82 16.38 -8.29
N ASP A 70 -9.94 15.90 -7.78
CA ASP A 70 -11.09 16.73 -7.39
C ASP A 70 -11.08 17.09 -5.90
N GLU A 71 -10.18 16.50 -5.10
CA GLU A 71 -10.06 16.74 -3.67
C GLU A 71 -8.67 17.28 -3.29
N GLU A 72 -8.59 18.24 -2.36
CA GLU A 72 -7.33 18.57 -1.65
C GLU A 72 -6.98 17.46 -0.65
N ALA A 73 -6.91 16.22 -1.14
CA ALA A 73 -6.63 15.04 -0.34
C ALA A 73 -5.13 14.88 -0.16
N VAL A 74 -4.70 14.69 1.08
CA VAL A 74 -3.31 14.32 1.40
C VAL A 74 -3.24 12.83 1.65
N THR A 75 -2.30 12.17 0.97
CA THR A 75 -1.89 10.79 1.26
C THR A 75 -1.11 10.75 2.57
N LEU A 76 -1.45 9.81 3.45
CA LEU A 76 -0.69 9.54 4.67
C LEU A 76 -0.29 8.07 4.73
N GLU A 77 0.94 7.80 5.15
CA GLU A 77 1.38 6.46 5.52
C GLU A 77 1.38 6.32 7.03
N LEU A 78 0.77 5.25 7.53
CA LEU A 78 0.60 4.99 8.94
C LEU A 78 1.13 3.60 9.30
N ALA A 79 1.58 3.48 10.54
CA ALA A 79 2.02 2.23 11.16
C ALA A 79 1.42 2.10 12.56
N SER A 80 1.12 0.88 12.97
CA SER A 80 0.65 0.54 14.31
C SER A 80 1.34 -0.74 14.78
N GLU A 81 2.25 -0.60 15.75
CA GLU A 81 2.91 -1.74 16.41
C GLU A 81 1.91 -2.65 17.12
N ALA A 82 0.98 -2.05 17.86
CA ALA A 82 -0.02 -2.80 18.64
C ALA A 82 -0.90 -3.69 17.75
N LEU A 83 -1.14 -3.29 16.50
CA LEU A 83 -1.87 -4.08 15.52
C LEU A 83 -0.95 -4.92 14.63
N GLY A 84 0.35 -4.64 14.58
CA GLY A 84 1.27 -5.26 13.63
C GLY A 84 1.06 -4.83 12.18
N LEU A 85 0.50 -3.64 11.93
CA LEU A 85 0.03 -3.22 10.59
C LEU A 85 0.66 -1.91 10.10
N LYS A 86 0.91 -1.82 8.79
CA LYS A 86 1.28 -0.60 8.08
C LYS A 86 0.45 -0.41 6.80
N GLY A 87 0.26 0.82 6.36
CA GLY A 87 -0.49 1.08 5.13
C GLY A 87 -0.56 2.55 4.73
N LYS A 88 -1.12 2.76 3.54
CA LYS A 88 -1.37 4.08 2.96
C LYS A 88 -2.86 4.39 3.08
N LEU A 89 -3.20 5.61 3.50
CA LEU A 89 -4.54 6.17 3.38
C LEU A 89 -4.65 6.94 2.06
N ASP A 90 -5.68 6.62 1.28
CA ASP A 90 -5.87 7.20 -0.05
C ASP A 90 -6.36 8.65 -0.02
N ALA A 91 -7.20 8.99 0.97
CA ALA A 91 -7.69 10.35 1.19
C ALA A 91 -7.97 10.59 2.69
N VAL A 92 -7.54 11.74 3.20
CA VAL A 92 -7.81 12.19 4.57
C VAL A 92 -8.32 13.62 4.54
N ARG A 93 -9.52 13.83 5.07
CA ARG A 93 -10.10 15.16 5.27
C ARG A 93 -9.97 15.56 6.74
N ARG A 94 -9.24 16.64 7.02
CA ARG A 94 -9.23 17.24 8.36
C ARG A 94 -10.52 18.06 8.54
N ARG A 95 -11.22 17.79 9.63
CA ARG A 95 -12.33 18.64 10.08
C ARG A 95 -11.75 19.59 11.14
N SER A 96 -11.69 20.88 10.81
CA SER A 96 -11.42 21.96 11.77
C SER A 96 -12.62 22.19 12.68
#